data_AF-A0A420I0Y9-F1
#
_entry.id   AF-A0A420I0Y9-F1
#
_cell.length_a   1.000
_cell.length_b   1.000
_cell.length_c   1.000
_cell.angle_alpha   90.00
_cell.angle_beta   90.00
_cell.angle_gamma   90.00
#
_symmetry.space_group_name_H-M   'P 1'
#
loop_
_entity.id
_entity.type
_entity.pdbx_description
1 polymer ?
#
loop_
_entity_poly.entity_id
_entity_poly.type
_entity_poly.pdbx_seq_one_letter_code
_entity_poly.pdbx_strand_id
1 'polypeptide(L)'
;MVDVSELEDGGGPPITQILASSISTISRSAKTNETAQRSLTVADFATALNGVNGHTDRLVKQLLWWSLGFIAIIILVLRIYQRWRAHLRHLIAMSLTPSQQLYFSQSQPAWVWKIKKFLIYAPLKNKRHNREIRLSSALNMGTIPSRMQTLLLILLLLSNLAYTLAVDWKKMNHYAVAAEMRGRSGVLAIVNMIPLVMFAGRNNPLIAILQVSFDTYNLLHRWTGRIVVLESILHTACWAYVKYAATGWKGVWYQLSTDKFSGWGMVSSVCMVLIFLISLSPVRHAFYETFLNFHIIMSIGTLVGVYIHCDAGKLPQLTYVRVIILLWAADRIARMMRLLWYNYSRVGWTTASVQALSGDACRVTLHCPRKMDIRAGSHAYLRFGSIKPWESHPFSIAWVDHKSVQGGSDLPTLEEKVYKGKHVKSKTVTNISFIIHAQTGMTRGLHNMAFSCKPKTLTLKAAIEGPYGGHHSLDSYGHAVLFAGSSGITHQIPFVRHLIAASTERTVATRKITLIWIIRESEHLEWVRPWMDTILAMPGRRECLVIKLFVTRPRNPVEIRSPSNTVQMYPGRPNVRLLVQNEVSEQIGAMCVTVCGPGGLADNVREAVREVQEDSVVDFIEESFTW
;
A
#
# COMPACT_ATOMS: atom_id res chain seq x y z
N MET A 1 2.37 -76.20 -55.18
CA MET A 1 2.97 -76.02 -56.52
C MET A 1 2.69 -74.58 -56.88
N VAL A 2 3.59 -73.62 -56.76
CA VAL A 2 4.99 -73.49 -57.25
C VAL A 2 5.68 -72.55 -56.23
N ASP A 3 6.70 -72.96 -55.49
CA ASP A 3 8.13 -73.21 -55.79
C ASP A 3 8.99 -72.02 -55.31
N VAL A 4 10.03 -72.38 -54.55
CA VAL A 4 10.89 -71.51 -53.75
C VAL A 4 12.30 -71.65 -54.29
N SER A 5 12.77 -70.67 -55.05
CA SER A 5 14.21 -70.45 -55.27
C SER A 5 14.43 -69.16 -56.03
N GLU A 6 14.91 -68.12 -55.35
CA GLU A 6 16.07 -67.34 -55.79
C GLU A 6 16.52 -66.40 -54.65
N LEU A 7 17.71 -66.72 -54.15
CA LEU A 7 18.50 -65.97 -53.19
C LEU A 7 19.39 -64.98 -53.96
N GLU A 8 19.67 -63.86 -53.28
CA GLU A 8 20.94 -63.09 -53.34
C GLU A 8 21.28 -62.38 -54.66
N ASP A 9 21.08 -61.05 -54.68
CA ASP A 9 22.23 -60.14 -54.64
C ASP A 9 21.79 -58.70 -54.30
N GLY A 10 22.35 -58.13 -53.24
CA GLY A 10 21.91 -56.83 -52.71
C GLY A 10 22.87 -56.27 -51.68
N GLY A 11 24.14 -56.11 -52.06
CA GLY A 11 25.17 -55.47 -51.25
C GLY A 11 24.83 -54.01 -50.92
N GLY A 12 24.19 -53.79 -49.77
CA GLY A 12 24.10 -52.48 -49.14
C GLY A 12 25.47 -52.07 -48.56
N PRO A 13 25.80 -50.76 -48.53
CA PRO A 13 27.09 -50.30 -48.04
C PRO A 13 27.27 -50.68 -46.56
N PRO A 14 28.50 -51.03 -46.12
CA PRO A 14 28.76 -51.46 -44.76
C PRO A 14 28.37 -50.34 -43.77
N ILE A 15 27.80 -50.74 -42.62
CA ILE A 15 27.30 -49.85 -41.55
C ILE A 15 28.33 -48.79 -41.13
N THR A 16 29.62 -49.06 -41.31
CA THR A 16 30.74 -48.12 -41.10
C THR A 16 30.70 -46.90 -42.04
N GLN A 17 30.23 -47.03 -43.28
CA GLN A 17 30.05 -45.89 -44.21
C GLN A 17 28.83 -45.03 -43.85
N ILE A 18 27.78 -45.62 -43.30
CA ILE A 18 26.59 -44.88 -42.83
C ILE A 18 26.95 -44.08 -41.57
N LEU A 19 27.68 -44.67 -40.62
CA LEU A 19 28.17 -43.97 -39.44
C LEU A 19 29.17 -42.86 -39.81
N ALA A 20 30.09 -43.10 -40.75
CA ALA A 20 31.03 -42.08 -41.22
C ALA A 20 30.32 -40.90 -41.92
N SER A 21 29.28 -41.16 -42.73
CA SER A 21 28.51 -40.10 -43.40
C SER A 21 27.65 -39.30 -42.40
N SER A 22 27.06 -39.95 -41.39
CA SER A 22 26.33 -39.27 -40.30
C SER A 22 27.26 -38.44 -39.42
N ILE A 23 28.44 -38.95 -39.05
CA ILE A 23 29.45 -38.20 -38.27
C ILE A 23 30.01 -37.03 -39.10
N SER A 24 30.21 -37.21 -40.41
CA SER A 24 30.65 -36.11 -41.29
C SER A 24 29.58 -35.02 -41.47
N THR A 25 28.30 -35.39 -41.47
CA THR A 25 27.16 -34.47 -41.57
C THR A 25 26.95 -33.71 -40.26
N ILE A 26 27.10 -34.38 -39.11
CA ILE A 26 27.08 -33.74 -37.78
C ILE A 26 28.30 -32.83 -37.60
N SER A 27 29.48 -33.27 -38.03
CA SER A 27 30.71 -32.45 -37.99
C SER A 27 30.63 -31.24 -38.93
N ARG A 28 30.06 -31.40 -40.13
CA ARG A 28 29.78 -30.27 -41.04
C ARG A 28 28.73 -29.34 -40.45
N SER A 29 27.64 -29.84 -39.87
CA SER A 29 26.60 -29.02 -39.24
C SER A 29 27.12 -28.25 -38.01
N ALA A 30 27.99 -28.87 -37.21
CA ALA A 30 28.65 -28.23 -36.08
C ALA A 30 29.68 -27.20 -36.54
N LYS A 31 30.50 -27.52 -37.56
CA LYS A 31 31.43 -26.58 -38.18
C LYS A 31 30.73 -25.42 -38.87
N THR A 32 29.58 -25.63 -39.51
CA THR A 32 28.77 -24.57 -40.13
C THR A 32 28.11 -23.67 -39.09
N ASN A 33 27.70 -24.22 -37.94
CA ASN A 33 27.21 -23.40 -36.83
C ASN A 33 28.34 -22.60 -36.17
N GLU A 34 29.53 -23.19 -36.02
CA GLU A 34 30.72 -22.47 -35.55
C GLU A 34 31.20 -21.42 -36.55
N THR A 35 31.25 -21.69 -37.86
CA THR A 35 31.62 -20.69 -38.88
C THR A 35 30.55 -19.63 -39.08
N ALA A 36 29.26 -19.95 -38.94
CA ALA A 36 28.18 -18.96 -38.94
C ALA A 36 28.23 -18.05 -37.70
N GLN A 37 28.61 -18.58 -36.53
CA GLN A 37 28.93 -17.73 -35.37
C GLN A 37 30.20 -16.89 -35.59
N ARG A 38 31.18 -17.41 -36.33
CA ARG A 38 32.42 -16.72 -36.70
C ARG A 38 32.21 -15.60 -37.74
N SER A 39 31.12 -15.65 -38.51
CA SER A 39 30.81 -14.67 -39.56
C SER A 39 29.88 -13.52 -39.12
N LEU A 40 29.37 -13.53 -37.88
CA LEU A 40 28.52 -12.45 -37.38
C LEU A 40 29.37 -11.24 -36.98
N THR A 41 29.25 -10.16 -37.73
CA THR A 41 29.95 -8.89 -37.49
C THR A 41 29.23 -8.10 -36.39
N VAL A 42 29.91 -7.12 -35.78
CA VAL A 42 29.31 -6.23 -34.75
C VAL A 42 28.03 -5.56 -35.25
N ALA A 43 27.95 -5.28 -36.56
CA ALA A 43 26.81 -4.65 -37.20
C ALA A 43 25.52 -5.50 -37.13
N ASP A 44 25.64 -6.83 -37.14
CA ASP A 44 24.50 -7.74 -37.12
C ASP A 44 23.75 -7.68 -35.78
N PHE A 45 24.47 -7.41 -34.68
CA PHE A 45 23.93 -7.24 -33.33
C PHE A 45 23.49 -5.80 -33.02
N ALA A 46 23.84 -4.84 -33.86
CA ALA A 46 23.54 -3.41 -33.67
C ALA A 46 22.13 -3.01 -34.13
N THR A 47 21.39 -3.93 -34.77
CA THR A 47 20.06 -3.67 -35.35
C THR A 47 18.97 -4.53 -34.72
N ALA A 48 17.81 -3.91 -34.44
CA ALA A 48 16.56 -4.59 -34.05
C ALA A 48 16.73 -5.69 -32.96
N LEU A 49 16.07 -6.84 -33.13
CA LEU A 49 16.03 -8.00 -32.22
C LEU A 49 17.18 -9.01 -32.44
N ASN A 50 18.14 -8.71 -33.32
CA ASN A 50 19.19 -9.65 -33.66
C ASN A 50 20.08 -9.97 -32.44
N GLY A 51 20.35 -11.26 -32.22
CA GLY A 51 21.08 -11.77 -31.06
C GLY A 51 20.27 -11.96 -29.78
N VAL A 52 18.97 -11.64 -29.78
CA VAL A 52 18.09 -11.85 -28.62
C VAL A 52 17.55 -13.28 -28.58
N ASN A 53 17.60 -13.93 -27.40
CA ASN A 53 17.07 -15.28 -27.22
C ASN A 53 15.61 -15.27 -26.75
N GLY A 54 14.68 -15.16 -27.72
CA GLY A 54 13.25 -15.06 -27.44
C GLY A 54 12.64 -16.24 -26.67
N HIS A 55 13.22 -17.44 -26.74
CA HIS A 55 12.74 -18.60 -25.98
C HIS A 55 13.03 -18.44 -24.49
N THR A 56 14.29 -18.14 -24.14
CA THR A 56 14.72 -17.94 -22.75
C THR A 56 14.04 -16.72 -22.13
N ASP A 57 13.82 -15.66 -22.91
CA ASP A 57 13.10 -14.48 -22.45
C ASP A 57 11.63 -14.78 -22.12
N ARG A 58 10.98 -15.66 -22.91
CA ARG A 58 9.61 -16.12 -22.61
C ARG A 58 9.57 -16.95 -21.32
N LEU A 59 10.55 -17.84 -21.11
CA LEU A 59 10.67 -18.63 -19.88
C LEU A 59 10.87 -17.75 -18.65
N VAL A 60 11.82 -16.82 -18.72
CA VAL A 60 12.13 -15.91 -17.60
C VAL A 60 10.93 -15.03 -17.23
N LYS A 61 10.20 -14.52 -18.23
CA LYS A 61 8.93 -13.84 -18.00
C LYS A 61 7.93 -14.72 -17.24
N GLN A 62 7.76 -15.97 -17.66
CA GLN A 62 6.85 -16.91 -17.00
C GLN A 62 7.30 -17.19 -15.56
N LEU A 63 8.59 -17.40 -15.32
CA LEU A 63 9.16 -17.61 -13.98
C LEU A 63 8.92 -16.41 -13.07
N LEU A 64 9.09 -15.18 -13.57
CA LEU A 64 8.79 -13.97 -12.82
C LEU A 64 7.30 -13.94 -12.41
N TRP A 65 6.38 -14.21 -13.34
CA TRP A 65 4.94 -14.22 -13.04
C TRP A 65 4.55 -15.31 -12.06
N TRP A 66 5.08 -16.52 -12.23
CA TRP A 66 4.84 -17.62 -11.30
C TRP A 66 5.40 -17.32 -9.91
N SER A 67 6.59 -16.72 -9.80
CA SER A 67 7.17 -16.33 -8.51
C SER A 67 6.33 -15.28 -7.77
N LEU A 68 5.87 -14.22 -8.47
CA LEU A 68 5.01 -13.19 -7.90
C LEU A 68 3.62 -13.76 -7.54
N GLY A 69 3.04 -14.58 -8.42
CA GLY A 69 1.75 -15.23 -8.21
C GLY A 69 1.78 -16.21 -7.04
N PHE A 70 2.85 -17.00 -6.91
CA PHE A 70 3.04 -17.94 -5.81
C PHE A 70 3.11 -17.23 -4.46
N ILE A 71 3.88 -16.14 -4.36
CA ILE A 71 3.93 -15.30 -3.15
C ILE A 71 2.54 -14.72 -2.83
N ALA A 72 1.81 -14.22 -3.84
CA ALA A 72 0.46 -13.69 -3.65
C ALA A 72 -0.52 -14.76 -3.15
N ILE A 73 -0.44 -16.00 -3.67
CA ILE A 73 -1.25 -17.13 -3.24
C ILE A 73 -0.92 -17.52 -1.79
N ILE A 74 0.36 -17.58 -1.42
CA ILE A 74 0.77 -17.85 -0.04
C ILE A 74 0.16 -16.81 0.91
N ILE A 75 0.29 -15.52 0.58
CA ILE A 75 -0.28 -14.45 1.40
C ILE A 75 -1.80 -14.60 1.49
N LEU A 76 -2.48 -14.90 0.38
CA LEU A 76 -3.93 -15.10 0.34
C LEU A 76 -4.37 -16.26 1.23
N VAL A 77 -3.73 -17.42 1.14
CA VAL A 77 -4.03 -18.61 1.95
C VAL A 77 -3.85 -18.31 3.44
N LEU A 78 -2.75 -17.66 3.82
CA LEU A 78 -2.49 -17.26 5.20
C LEU A 78 -3.55 -16.27 5.72
N ARG A 79 -4.00 -15.34 4.87
CA ARG A 79 -5.04 -14.36 5.23
C ARG A 79 -6.42 -14.98 5.36
N ILE A 80 -6.77 -15.90 4.47
CA ILE A 80 -8.02 -16.68 4.57
C ILE A 80 -8.02 -17.47 5.88
N TYR A 81 -6.92 -18.14 6.22
CA TYR A 81 -6.78 -18.86 7.48
C TYR A 81 -6.92 -17.94 8.71
N GLN A 82 -6.27 -16.77 8.70
CA GLN A 82 -6.40 -15.78 9.78
C GLN A 82 -7.84 -15.28 9.94
N ARG A 83 -8.53 -14.98 8.83
CA ARG A 83 -9.93 -14.54 8.84
C ARG A 83 -10.86 -15.64 9.34
N TRP A 84 -10.65 -16.87 8.89
CA TRP A 84 -11.42 -18.02 9.34
C TRP A 84 -11.27 -18.22 10.86
N ARG A 85 -10.04 -18.18 11.38
CA ARG A 85 -9.79 -18.25 12.83
C ARG A 85 -10.43 -17.10 13.61
N ALA A 86 -10.31 -15.87 13.13
CA ALA A 86 -10.91 -14.70 13.78
C ALA A 86 -12.44 -14.79 13.78
N HIS A 87 -13.03 -15.26 12.68
CA HIS A 87 -14.47 -15.46 12.57
C HIS A 87 -14.98 -16.58 13.49
N LEU A 88 -14.31 -17.74 13.53
CA LEU A 88 -14.63 -18.81 14.47
C LEU A 88 -14.51 -18.34 15.92
N ARG A 89 -13.40 -17.64 16.25
CA ARG A 89 -13.21 -17.07 17.58
C ARG A 89 -14.33 -16.10 17.94
N HIS A 90 -14.75 -15.25 17.02
CA HIS A 90 -15.85 -14.31 17.22
C HIS A 90 -17.18 -15.03 17.52
N LEU A 91 -17.57 -16.01 16.69
CA LEU A 91 -18.81 -16.78 16.85
C LEU A 91 -18.85 -17.55 18.17
N ILE A 92 -17.71 -18.12 18.59
CA ILE A 92 -17.64 -18.84 19.85
C ILE A 92 -17.66 -17.85 21.01
N ALA A 93 -16.74 -16.87 21.01
CA ALA A 93 -16.51 -15.98 22.14
C ALA A 93 -17.67 -15.03 22.46
N MET A 94 -18.53 -14.67 21.48
CA MET A 94 -19.72 -13.84 21.74
C MET A 94 -20.67 -14.48 22.77
N SER A 95 -20.76 -15.82 22.76
CA SER A 95 -21.62 -16.60 23.67
C SER A 95 -20.97 -16.91 25.02
N LEU A 96 -19.65 -16.74 25.13
CA LEU A 96 -18.89 -17.13 26.32
C LEU A 96 -18.86 -16.04 27.40
N THR A 97 -18.77 -16.51 28.64
CA THR A 97 -18.45 -15.68 29.81
C THR A 97 -16.98 -15.23 29.80
N PRO A 98 -16.61 -14.15 30.52
CA PRO A 98 -15.22 -13.67 30.57
C PRO A 98 -14.20 -14.74 31.00
N SER A 99 -14.56 -15.60 31.96
CA SER A 99 -13.68 -16.69 32.44
C SER A 99 -13.47 -17.77 31.37
N GLN A 100 -14.52 -18.13 30.63
CA GLN A 100 -14.41 -19.09 29.53
C GLN A 100 -13.62 -18.53 28.35
N GLN A 101 -13.72 -17.22 28.09
CA GLN A 101 -12.93 -16.59 27.03
C GLN A 101 -11.42 -16.72 27.28
N LEU A 102 -10.96 -16.87 28.53
CA LEU A 102 -9.55 -17.00 28.87
C LEU A 102 -8.83 -18.12 28.10
N TYR A 103 -9.55 -19.16 27.66
CA TYR A 103 -8.99 -20.16 26.73
C TYR A 103 -8.33 -19.52 25.49
N PHE A 104 -8.95 -18.48 24.92
CA PHE A 104 -8.42 -17.78 23.74
C PHE A 104 -7.24 -16.84 24.05
N SER A 105 -6.92 -16.59 25.32
CA SER A 105 -5.69 -15.85 25.69
C SER A 105 -4.45 -16.74 25.61
N GLN A 106 -4.60 -18.07 25.67
CA GLN A 106 -3.49 -19.04 25.65
C GLN A 106 -3.51 -19.96 24.42
N SER A 107 -4.63 -20.05 23.70
CA SER A 107 -4.81 -20.94 22.55
C SER A 107 -4.08 -20.46 21.27
N GLN A 108 -2.75 -20.62 21.24
CA GLN A 108 -1.95 -20.50 20.03
C GLN A 108 -0.86 -21.58 19.92
N PRO A 109 -0.63 -22.14 18.71
CA PRO A 109 0.51 -23.02 18.48
C PRO A 109 1.84 -22.30 18.72
N ALA A 110 2.84 -23.01 19.26
CA ALA A 110 4.12 -22.42 19.63
C ALA A 110 4.89 -21.79 18.45
N TRP A 111 4.65 -22.24 17.21
CA TRP A 111 5.28 -21.67 16.03
C TRP A 111 4.70 -20.29 15.65
N VAL A 112 3.43 -20.02 15.99
CA VAL A 112 2.74 -18.78 15.61
C VAL A 112 3.34 -17.58 16.34
N TRP A 113 3.53 -17.69 17.66
CA TRP A 113 4.12 -16.60 18.44
C TRP A 113 5.58 -16.34 18.04
N LYS A 114 6.34 -17.39 17.70
CA LYS A 114 7.71 -17.24 17.16
C LYS A 114 7.72 -16.43 15.87
N ILE A 115 6.83 -16.76 14.92
CA ILE A 115 6.71 -16.01 13.66
C ILE A 115 6.31 -14.55 13.92
N LYS A 116 5.34 -14.30 14.80
CA LYS A 116 4.93 -12.94 15.17
C LYS A 116 6.09 -12.14 15.76
N LYS A 117 6.77 -12.70 16.76
CA LYS A 117 7.87 -12.07 17.51
C LYS A 117 9.12 -11.81 16.67
N PHE A 118 9.51 -12.78 15.85
CA PHE A 118 10.79 -12.77 15.13
C PHE A 118 10.71 -12.37 13.66
N LEU A 119 9.54 -12.43 13.02
CA LEU A 119 9.37 -12.13 11.59
C LEU A 119 8.36 -11.01 11.30
N ILE A 120 7.11 -11.13 11.76
CA ILE A 120 6.02 -10.20 11.36
C ILE A 120 6.18 -8.84 12.05
N TYR A 121 6.29 -8.83 13.37
CA TYR A 121 6.43 -7.60 14.15
C TYR A 121 7.88 -7.18 14.31
N ALA A 122 8.82 -8.03 13.94
CA ALA A 122 10.23 -7.73 14.11
C ALA A 122 10.70 -6.64 13.12
N PRO A 123 11.27 -5.53 13.62
CA PRO A 123 12.01 -4.59 12.80
C PRO A 123 13.30 -5.25 12.28
N LEU A 124 13.89 -4.67 11.22
CA LEU A 124 15.02 -5.27 10.52
C LEU A 124 16.25 -5.50 11.42
N LYS A 125 16.67 -4.48 12.19
CA LYS A 125 17.83 -4.57 13.10
C LYS A 125 17.40 -4.37 14.55
N ASN A 126 17.20 -3.11 14.94
CA ASN A 126 16.84 -2.69 16.29
C ASN A 126 15.38 -2.26 16.35
N LYS A 127 14.95 -1.63 17.43
CA LYS A 127 13.59 -1.13 17.67
C LYS A 127 12.91 -0.30 16.55
N ARG A 128 13.69 0.33 15.66
CA ARG A 128 13.18 1.33 14.71
C ARG A 128 12.51 0.69 13.50
N HIS A 129 11.26 1.06 13.25
CA HIS A 129 10.52 0.76 12.02
C HIS A 129 9.88 2.02 11.49
N ASN A 130 9.04 2.66 12.30
CA ASN A 130 8.19 3.76 11.88
C ASN A 130 8.76 5.15 12.19
N ARG A 131 9.83 5.22 12.99
CA ARG A 131 10.63 6.44 13.10
C ARG A 131 11.51 6.60 11.87
N GLU A 132 11.27 7.67 11.12
CA GLU A 132 12.06 8.08 9.97
C GLU A 132 13.57 8.22 10.29
N ILE A 133 14.42 7.71 9.39
CA ILE A 133 15.87 7.93 9.47
C ILE A 133 16.18 9.33 8.99
N ARG A 134 16.71 10.16 9.87
CA ARG A 134 17.30 11.45 9.49
C ARG A 134 18.82 11.28 9.39
N LEU A 135 19.37 11.39 8.19
CA LEU A 135 20.82 11.42 7.95
C LEU A 135 21.41 12.79 8.29
N SER A 136 20.60 13.85 8.19
CA SER A 136 20.88 15.19 8.70
C SER A 136 19.56 15.89 9.10
N SER A 137 19.62 17.10 9.66
CA SER A 137 18.41 17.90 9.93
C SER A 137 17.56 18.15 8.68
N ALA A 138 18.17 18.11 7.49
CA ALA A 138 17.53 18.33 6.19
C ALA A 138 17.30 17.03 5.38
N LEU A 139 18.03 15.95 5.66
CA LEU A 139 17.98 14.71 4.87
C LEU A 139 17.22 13.61 5.61
N ASN A 140 16.00 13.34 5.15
CA ASN A 140 15.14 12.27 5.64
C ASN A 140 15.12 11.10 4.65
N MET A 141 15.42 9.88 5.12
CA MET A 141 15.51 8.66 4.31
C MET A 141 14.30 7.72 4.47
N GLY A 142 13.22 8.19 5.12
CA GLY A 142 11.98 7.42 5.31
C GLY A 142 12.07 6.32 6.37
N THR A 143 11.09 5.42 6.37
CA THR A 143 10.93 4.33 7.35
C THR A 143 11.74 3.06 7.00
N ILE A 144 12.06 2.26 8.01
CA ILE A 144 12.82 1.00 7.83
C ILE A 144 11.82 -0.14 7.64
N PRO A 145 11.92 -0.95 6.57
CA PRO A 145 11.02 -2.09 6.39
C PRO A 145 11.10 -3.09 7.55
N SER A 146 9.98 -3.76 7.85
CA SER A 146 9.97 -4.91 8.78
C SER A 146 10.73 -6.09 8.17
N ARG A 147 11.09 -7.10 8.97
CA ARG A 147 11.82 -8.27 8.43
C ARG A 147 11.03 -8.99 7.33
N MET A 148 9.71 -9.11 7.48
CA MET A 148 8.86 -9.68 6.44
C MET A 148 8.88 -8.82 5.15
N GLN A 149 8.77 -7.50 5.26
CA GLN A 149 8.88 -6.60 4.11
C GLN A 149 10.27 -6.70 3.47
N THR A 150 11.34 -6.75 4.26
CA THR A 150 12.72 -6.93 3.76
C THR A 150 12.90 -8.26 3.06
N LEU A 151 12.35 -9.36 3.59
CA LEU A 151 12.38 -10.67 2.95
C LEU A 151 11.70 -10.61 1.57
N LEU A 152 10.51 -10.03 1.48
CA LEU A 152 9.80 -9.85 0.21
C LEU A 152 10.60 -9.00 -0.78
N LEU A 153 11.23 -7.91 -0.30
CA LEU A 153 12.07 -7.05 -1.13
C LEU A 153 13.33 -7.76 -1.61
N ILE A 154 13.99 -8.54 -0.76
CA ILE A 154 15.17 -9.33 -1.13
C ILE A 154 14.80 -10.36 -2.18
N LEU A 155 13.69 -11.08 -1.99
CA LEU A 155 13.19 -12.05 -2.96
C LEU A 155 12.88 -11.37 -4.31
N LEU A 156 12.23 -10.21 -4.28
CA LEU A 156 11.94 -9.43 -5.49
C LEU A 156 13.22 -8.96 -6.20
N LEU A 157 14.20 -8.44 -5.45
CA LEU A 157 15.46 -7.94 -6.01
C LEU A 157 16.34 -9.07 -6.55
N LEU A 158 16.54 -10.14 -5.78
CA LEU A 158 17.38 -11.26 -6.16
C LEU A 158 16.79 -12.03 -7.33
N SER A 159 15.48 -12.23 -7.37
CA SER A 159 14.84 -12.87 -8.53
C SER A 159 15.01 -12.04 -9.80
N ASN A 160 14.73 -10.74 -9.78
CA ASN A 160 14.92 -9.88 -10.96
C ASN A 160 16.40 -9.80 -11.39
N LEU A 161 17.33 -9.75 -10.43
CA LEU A 161 18.76 -9.78 -10.73
C LEU A 161 19.18 -11.11 -11.37
N ALA A 162 18.80 -12.24 -10.77
CA ALA A 162 19.13 -13.57 -11.28
C ALA A 162 18.53 -13.79 -12.68
N TYR A 163 17.28 -13.36 -12.88
CA TYR A 163 16.62 -13.38 -14.18
C TYR A 163 17.36 -12.53 -15.19
N THR A 164 17.71 -11.28 -14.86
CA THR A 164 18.47 -10.39 -15.76
C THR A 164 19.84 -10.96 -16.14
N LEU A 165 20.53 -11.62 -15.20
CA LEU A 165 21.89 -12.15 -15.40
C LEU A 165 21.94 -13.56 -16.00
N ALA A 166 20.82 -14.26 -16.13
CA ALA A 166 20.77 -15.63 -16.67
C ALA A 166 20.96 -15.70 -18.21
N VAL A 167 21.95 -14.98 -18.72
CA VAL A 167 22.40 -14.94 -20.11
C VAL A 167 23.49 -16.02 -20.31
N ASP A 168 23.63 -16.50 -21.54
CA ASP A 168 24.71 -17.44 -21.86
C ASP A 168 26.08 -16.74 -21.95
N TRP A 169 26.79 -16.71 -20.81
CA TRP A 169 28.13 -16.14 -20.67
C TRP A 169 29.22 -16.93 -21.39
N LYS A 170 28.94 -18.15 -21.88
CA LYS A 170 29.94 -18.99 -22.56
C LYS A 170 30.14 -18.61 -24.03
N LYS A 171 29.33 -17.69 -24.57
CA LYS A 171 29.47 -17.19 -25.95
C LYS A 171 30.79 -16.43 -26.10
N MET A 172 31.60 -16.82 -27.09
CA MET A 172 32.91 -16.18 -27.36
C MET A 172 32.79 -14.72 -27.82
N ASN A 173 31.64 -14.32 -28.38
CA ASN A 173 31.41 -12.94 -28.83
C ASN A 173 30.71 -12.11 -27.74
N HIS A 174 31.44 -11.18 -27.11
CA HIS A 174 30.89 -10.30 -26.07
C HIS A 174 29.75 -9.40 -26.56
N TYR A 175 29.67 -9.09 -27.86
CA TYR A 175 28.57 -8.29 -28.41
C TYR A 175 27.27 -9.10 -28.48
N ALA A 176 27.35 -10.41 -28.67
CA ALA A 176 26.19 -11.30 -28.62
C ALA A 176 25.63 -11.39 -27.20
N VAL A 177 26.50 -11.42 -26.19
CA VAL A 177 26.10 -11.38 -24.77
C VAL A 177 25.43 -10.06 -24.43
N ALA A 178 25.99 -8.93 -24.88
CA ALA A 178 25.39 -7.61 -24.70
C ALA A 178 24.02 -7.47 -25.40
N ALA A 179 23.87 -8.04 -26.60
CA ALA A 179 22.59 -8.05 -27.33
C ALA A 179 21.52 -8.89 -26.61
N GLU A 180 21.89 -10.04 -26.04
CA GLU A 180 20.99 -10.86 -25.24
C GLU A 180 20.59 -10.16 -23.93
N MET A 181 21.56 -9.57 -23.22
CA MET A 181 21.31 -8.79 -22.01
C MET A 181 20.40 -7.58 -22.27
N ARG A 182 20.56 -6.90 -23.41
CA ARG A 182 19.66 -5.83 -23.87
C ARG A 182 18.22 -6.34 -24.03
N GLY A 183 18.02 -7.45 -24.73
CA GLY A 183 16.68 -8.03 -24.93
C GLY A 183 16.03 -8.40 -23.59
N ARG A 184 16.81 -9.07 -22.74
CA ARG A 184 16.42 -9.51 -21.41
C ARG A 184 15.95 -8.37 -20.51
N SER A 185 16.78 -7.35 -20.34
CA SER A 185 16.48 -6.23 -19.45
C SER A 185 15.29 -5.41 -19.96
N GLY A 186 15.13 -5.26 -21.29
CA GLY A 186 13.96 -4.60 -21.88
C GLY A 186 12.66 -5.36 -21.65
N VAL A 187 12.66 -6.69 -21.81
CA VAL A 187 11.49 -7.54 -21.53
C VAL A 187 11.11 -7.46 -20.05
N LEU A 188 12.08 -7.61 -19.14
CA LEU A 188 11.86 -7.57 -17.70
C LEU A 188 11.34 -6.21 -17.25
N ALA A 189 11.89 -5.10 -17.77
CA ALA A 189 11.43 -3.76 -17.45
C ALA A 189 9.94 -3.57 -17.75
N ILE A 190 9.50 -3.92 -18.97
CA ILE A 190 8.08 -3.80 -19.37
C ILE A 190 7.19 -4.71 -18.53
N VAL A 191 7.65 -5.92 -18.22
CA VAL A 191 6.87 -6.86 -17.42
C VAL A 191 6.72 -6.37 -15.97
N ASN A 192 7.78 -5.85 -15.38
CA ASN A 192 7.79 -5.25 -14.04
C ASN A 192 6.96 -3.94 -13.97
N MET A 193 6.72 -3.26 -15.08
CA MET A 193 5.83 -2.09 -15.12
C MET A 193 4.36 -2.42 -14.80
N ILE A 194 3.90 -3.67 -14.99
CA ILE A 194 2.55 -4.11 -14.61
C ILE A 194 2.35 -4.02 -13.08
N PRO A 195 3.13 -4.76 -12.25
CA PRO A 195 3.02 -4.63 -10.79
C PRO A 195 3.41 -3.22 -10.32
N LEU A 196 4.32 -2.51 -11.00
CA LEU A 196 4.67 -1.13 -10.67
C LEU A 196 3.44 -0.21 -10.60
N VAL A 197 2.60 -0.21 -11.65
CA VAL A 197 1.39 0.62 -11.69
C VAL A 197 0.33 0.10 -10.72
N MET A 198 0.17 -1.22 -10.62
CA MET A 198 -0.80 -1.84 -9.72
C MET A 198 -0.55 -1.51 -8.25
N PHE A 199 0.72 -1.49 -7.83
CA PHE A 199 1.12 -1.18 -6.46
C PHE A 199 0.95 0.31 -6.09
N ALA A 200 0.85 1.22 -7.07
CA ALA A 200 0.56 2.63 -6.81
C ALA A 200 -0.94 2.96 -6.75
N GLY A 201 -1.81 2.07 -7.22
CA GLY A 201 -3.25 2.30 -7.29
C GLY A 201 -3.90 2.39 -5.90
N ARG A 202 -4.67 3.46 -5.65
CA ARG A 202 -5.45 3.62 -4.41
C ARG A 202 -6.73 2.79 -4.43
N ASN A 203 -7.33 2.59 -5.61
CA ASN A 203 -8.50 1.75 -5.80
C ASN A 203 -8.09 0.30 -6.13
N ASN A 204 -7.16 -0.25 -5.35
CA ASN A 204 -6.64 -1.59 -5.61
C ASN A 204 -7.47 -2.63 -4.82
N PRO A 205 -8.22 -3.54 -5.49
CA PRO A 205 -8.99 -4.58 -4.82
C PRO A 205 -8.11 -5.56 -4.04
N LEU A 206 -6.84 -5.71 -4.41
CA LEU A 206 -5.89 -6.57 -3.71
C LEU A 206 -5.60 -6.09 -2.28
N ILE A 207 -5.79 -4.80 -1.98
CA ILE A 207 -5.69 -4.29 -0.60
C ILE A 207 -6.76 -4.94 0.28
N ALA A 208 -7.99 -5.00 -0.20
CA ALA A 208 -9.10 -5.61 0.54
C ALA A 208 -8.99 -7.13 0.62
N ILE A 209 -8.55 -7.78 -0.47
CA ILE A 209 -8.43 -9.24 -0.55
C ILE A 209 -7.26 -9.77 0.29
N LEU A 210 -6.06 -9.19 0.11
CA LEU A 210 -4.84 -9.63 0.80
C LEU A 210 -4.66 -8.98 2.18
N GLN A 211 -5.47 -7.96 2.52
CA GLN A 211 -5.33 -7.18 3.76
C GLN A 211 -3.88 -6.72 3.99
N VAL A 212 -3.25 -6.24 2.93
CA VAL A 212 -1.92 -5.63 2.95
C VAL A 212 -2.13 -4.13 2.81
N SER A 213 -1.55 -3.35 3.72
CA SER A 213 -1.74 -1.90 3.76
C SER A 213 -1.28 -1.22 2.47
N PHE A 214 -1.91 -0.10 2.13
CA PHE A 214 -1.48 0.74 1.01
C PHE A 214 -0.01 1.18 1.16
N ASP A 215 0.44 1.46 2.39
CA ASP A 215 1.84 1.78 2.69
C ASP A 215 2.82 0.67 2.27
N THR A 216 2.45 -0.60 2.48
CA THR A 216 3.27 -1.73 2.02
C THR A 216 3.27 -1.86 0.51
N TYR A 217 2.14 -1.65 -0.16
CA TYR A 217 2.09 -1.59 -1.62
C TYR A 217 2.93 -0.44 -2.18
N ASN A 218 2.86 0.74 -1.58
CA ASN A 218 3.65 1.89 -2.00
C ASN A 218 5.16 1.66 -1.76
N LEU A 219 5.55 0.93 -0.71
CA LEU A 219 6.92 0.45 -0.53
C LEU A 219 7.35 -0.44 -1.71
N LEU A 220 6.52 -1.40 -2.11
CA LEU A 220 6.79 -2.27 -3.26
C LEU A 220 6.83 -1.49 -4.58
N HIS A 221 5.96 -0.49 -4.79
CA HIS A 221 5.99 0.41 -5.94
C HIS A 221 7.35 1.12 -6.05
N ARG A 222 7.84 1.72 -4.95
CA ARG A 222 9.15 2.41 -4.94
C ARG A 222 10.31 1.48 -5.30
N TRP A 223 10.32 0.25 -4.80
CA TRP A 223 11.39 -0.71 -5.09
C TRP A 223 11.29 -1.31 -6.50
N THR A 224 10.09 -1.66 -6.94
CA THR A 224 9.85 -2.10 -8.32
C THR A 224 10.21 -1.00 -9.32
N GLY A 225 9.93 0.26 -8.99
CA GLY A 225 10.30 1.40 -9.84
C GLY A 225 11.80 1.55 -10.01
N ARG A 226 12.58 1.32 -8.95
CA ARG A 226 14.05 1.29 -9.03
C ARG A 226 14.54 0.14 -9.91
N ILE A 227 13.95 -1.04 -9.80
CA ILE A 227 14.28 -2.19 -10.65
C ILE A 227 14.03 -1.85 -12.12
N VAL A 228 12.84 -1.36 -12.46
CA VAL A 228 12.48 -0.96 -13.83
C VAL A 228 13.44 0.09 -14.38
N VAL A 229 13.80 1.11 -13.60
CA VAL A 229 14.77 2.14 -14.05
C VAL A 229 16.15 1.52 -14.30
N LEU A 230 16.64 0.65 -13.42
CA LEU A 230 17.94 -0.01 -13.59
C LEU A 230 17.94 -0.95 -14.81
N GLU A 231 16.87 -1.72 -15.01
CA GLU A 231 16.68 -2.59 -16.17
C GLU A 231 16.64 -1.77 -17.47
N SER A 232 15.94 -0.63 -17.49
CA SER A 232 15.90 0.28 -18.64
C SER A 232 17.24 0.97 -18.91
N ILE A 233 17.99 1.38 -17.88
CA ILE A 233 19.35 1.91 -18.06
C ILE A 233 20.26 0.83 -18.66
N LEU A 234 20.20 -0.40 -18.14
CA LEU A 234 20.97 -1.52 -18.66
C LEU A 234 20.60 -1.82 -20.13
N HIS A 235 19.30 -1.82 -20.46
CA HIS A 235 18.81 -1.99 -21.83
C HIS A 235 19.43 -0.96 -22.78
N THR A 236 19.35 0.32 -22.44
CA THR A 236 19.87 1.42 -23.26
C THR A 236 21.40 1.42 -23.32
N ALA A 237 22.09 1.06 -22.22
CA ALA A 237 23.55 0.96 -22.18
C ALA A 237 24.07 -0.19 -23.05
N CYS A 238 23.46 -1.38 -22.98
CA CYS A 238 23.84 -2.52 -23.82
C CYS A 238 23.62 -2.22 -25.31
N TRP A 239 22.50 -1.54 -25.66
CA TRP A 239 22.27 -1.06 -27.02
C TRP A 239 23.35 -0.06 -27.47
N ALA A 240 23.63 0.96 -26.65
CA ALA A 240 24.60 1.99 -26.97
C ALA A 240 26.02 1.42 -27.14
N TYR A 241 26.41 0.47 -26.30
CA TYR A 241 27.71 -0.22 -26.38
C TYR A 241 27.90 -0.94 -27.72
N VAL A 242 26.93 -1.76 -28.13
CA VAL A 242 27.00 -2.50 -29.41
C VAL A 242 26.96 -1.53 -30.59
N LYS A 243 26.11 -0.49 -30.55
CA LYS A 243 25.99 0.48 -31.64
C LYS A 243 27.22 1.36 -31.80
N TYR A 244 27.83 1.78 -30.69
CA TYR A 244 29.08 2.53 -30.68
C TYR A 244 30.21 1.71 -31.32
N ALA A 245 30.33 0.42 -30.98
CA ALA A 245 31.33 -0.45 -31.58
C ALA A 245 31.12 -0.64 -33.10
N ALA A 246 29.87 -0.62 -33.58
CA ALA A 246 29.56 -0.76 -35.00
C ALA A 246 29.77 0.51 -35.84
N THR A 247 29.46 1.69 -35.30
CA THR A 247 29.34 2.93 -36.11
C THR A 247 29.92 4.19 -35.47
N GLY A 248 30.50 4.07 -34.26
CA GLY A 248 30.98 5.19 -33.47
C GLY A 248 29.87 6.13 -32.98
N TRP A 249 30.26 7.20 -32.28
CA TRP A 249 29.32 8.17 -31.69
C TRP A 249 28.46 8.88 -32.73
N LYS A 250 28.99 9.17 -33.93
CA LYS A 250 28.22 9.82 -35.00
C LYS A 250 27.03 8.95 -35.44
N GLY A 251 27.24 7.63 -35.57
CA GLY A 251 26.18 6.69 -35.92
C GLY A 251 25.14 6.49 -34.82
N VAL A 252 25.54 6.55 -33.54
CA VAL A 252 24.61 6.51 -32.39
C VAL A 252 23.67 7.72 -32.44
N TRP A 253 24.20 8.93 -32.54
CA TRP A 253 23.39 10.15 -32.57
C TRP A 253 22.49 10.23 -33.80
N TYR A 254 23.00 9.82 -34.97
CA TYR A 254 22.22 9.75 -36.18
C TYR A 254 21.02 8.80 -36.06
N GLN A 255 21.21 7.63 -35.46
CA GLN A 255 20.10 6.69 -35.24
C GLN A 255 19.09 7.22 -34.22
N LEU A 256 19.55 7.85 -33.14
CA LEU A 256 18.64 8.46 -32.14
C LEU A 256 17.77 9.57 -32.71
N SER A 257 18.27 10.36 -33.67
CA SER A 257 17.52 11.47 -34.27
C SER A 257 16.62 11.03 -35.43
N THR A 258 17.01 9.99 -36.16
CA THR A 258 16.36 9.62 -37.44
C THR A 258 15.40 8.45 -37.28
N ASP A 259 15.77 7.45 -36.47
CA ASP A 259 14.98 6.23 -36.29
C ASP A 259 13.95 6.40 -35.18
N LYS A 260 12.66 6.24 -35.53
CA LYS A 260 11.55 6.33 -34.58
C LYS A 260 11.69 5.31 -33.46
N PHE A 261 12.17 4.10 -33.74
CA PHE A 261 12.33 3.06 -32.73
C PHE A 261 13.32 3.51 -31.66
N SER A 262 14.53 3.90 -32.06
CA SER A 262 15.61 4.25 -31.12
C SER A 262 15.38 5.61 -30.44
N GLY A 263 14.85 6.60 -31.16
CA GLY A 263 14.58 7.94 -30.63
C GLY A 263 13.56 7.94 -29.49
N TRP A 264 12.40 7.29 -29.68
CA TRP A 264 11.38 7.20 -28.63
C TRP A 264 11.81 6.31 -27.44
N GLY A 265 12.66 5.30 -27.69
CA GLY A 265 13.30 4.53 -26.62
C GLY A 265 14.22 5.39 -25.74
N MET A 266 14.97 6.31 -26.34
CA MET A 266 15.80 7.28 -25.61
C MET A 266 14.94 8.29 -24.84
N VAL A 267 13.91 8.86 -25.44
CA VAL A 267 12.97 9.78 -24.75
C VAL A 267 12.40 9.11 -23.49
N SER A 268 11.93 7.86 -23.61
CA SER A 268 11.44 7.09 -22.46
C SER A 268 12.53 6.88 -21.40
N SER A 269 13.76 6.53 -21.81
CA SER A 269 14.88 6.32 -20.88
C SER A 269 15.21 7.60 -20.10
N VAL A 270 15.24 8.75 -20.77
CA VAL A 270 15.46 10.06 -20.15
C VAL A 270 14.34 10.37 -19.14
N CYS A 271 13.08 10.18 -19.51
CA CYS A 271 11.95 10.37 -18.59
C CYS A 271 12.08 9.46 -17.34
N MET A 272 12.44 8.19 -17.51
CA MET A 272 12.64 7.26 -16.39
C MET A 272 13.79 7.69 -15.46
N VAL A 273 14.91 8.17 -15.99
CA VAL A 273 16.03 8.68 -15.19
C VAL A 273 15.61 9.95 -14.43
N LEU A 274 14.90 10.88 -15.09
CA LEU A 274 14.39 12.08 -14.43
C LEU A 274 13.40 11.75 -13.31
N ILE A 275 12.50 10.78 -13.53
CA ILE A 275 11.62 10.26 -12.47
C ILE A 275 12.45 9.79 -11.29
N PHE A 276 13.48 8.97 -11.53
CA PHE A 276 14.32 8.44 -10.46
C PHE A 276 15.00 9.53 -9.63
N LEU A 277 15.59 10.54 -10.29
CA LEU A 277 16.31 11.64 -9.63
C LEU A 277 15.36 12.49 -8.76
N ILE A 278 14.18 12.85 -9.27
CA ILE A 278 13.20 13.66 -8.51
C ILE A 278 12.53 12.82 -7.42
N SER A 279 12.46 11.49 -7.58
CA SER A 279 11.89 10.56 -6.59
C SER A 279 12.81 10.28 -5.39
N LEU A 280 14.06 10.78 -5.40
CA LEU A 280 14.98 10.64 -4.29
C LEU A 280 14.40 11.26 -3.02
N SER A 281 14.61 10.58 -1.89
CA SER A 281 14.00 10.93 -0.61
C SER A 281 14.17 12.41 -0.23
N PRO A 282 15.38 13.01 -0.33
CA PRO A 282 15.56 14.44 0.00
C PRO A 282 14.69 15.38 -0.83
N VAL A 283 14.62 15.17 -2.15
CA VAL A 283 13.88 16.01 -3.09
C VAL A 283 12.38 15.89 -2.84
N ARG A 284 11.88 14.66 -2.68
CA ARG A 284 10.46 14.40 -2.41
C ARG A 284 9.98 15.04 -1.11
N HIS A 285 10.75 15.00 -0.03
CA HIS A 285 10.33 15.59 1.25
C HIS A 285 10.38 17.11 1.23
N ALA A 286 11.32 17.71 0.50
CA ALA A 286 11.42 19.17 0.38
C ALA A 286 10.34 19.76 -0.54
N PHE A 287 10.02 19.09 -1.66
CA PHE A 287 9.14 19.59 -2.70
C PHE A 287 8.13 18.54 -3.15
N TYR A 288 7.36 17.98 -2.21
CA TYR A 288 6.45 16.86 -2.47
C TYR A 288 5.45 17.12 -3.62
N GLU A 289 4.81 18.29 -3.64
CA GLU A 289 3.82 18.63 -4.67
C GLU A 289 4.43 18.76 -6.07
N THR A 290 5.62 19.39 -6.16
CA THR A 290 6.38 19.49 -7.41
C THR A 290 6.81 18.11 -7.88
N PHE A 291 7.37 17.29 -6.97
CA PHE A 291 7.73 15.90 -7.26
C PHE A 291 6.54 15.13 -7.84
N LEU A 292 5.37 15.19 -7.20
CA LEU A 292 4.20 14.41 -7.60
C LEU A 292 3.71 14.79 -9.00
N ASN A 293 3.64 16.09 -9.31
CA ASN A 293 3.21 16.57 -10.63
C ASN A 293 4.20 16.17 -11.73
N PHE A 294 5.51 16.40 -11.52
CA PHE A 294 6.53 16.00 -12.47
C PHE A 294 6.59 14.48 -12.66
N HIS A 295 6.42 13.70 -11.59
CA HIS A 295 6.37 12.24 -11.65
C HIS A 295 5.23 11.77 -12.56
N ILE A 296 4.03 12.36 -12.46
CA ILE A 296 2.89 12.00 -13.31
C ILE A 296 3.16 12.36 -14.78
N ILE A 297 3.65 13.57 -15.05
CA ILE A 297 3.94 14.03 -16.43
C ILE A 297 4.99 13.12 -17.08
N MET A 298 6.10 12.86 -16.40
CA MET A 298 7.16 12.00 -16.91
C MET A 298 6.71 10.53 -17.03
N SER A 299 5.81 10.06 -16.17
CA SER A 299 5.23 8.71 -16.29
C SER A 299 4.39 8.59 -17.57
N ILE A 300 3.61 9.61 -17.92
CA ILE A 300 2.87 9.66 -19.19
C ILE A 300 3.86 9.68 -20.36
N GLY A 301 4.89 10.52 -20.31
CA GLY A 301 5.94 10.57 -21.34
C GLY A 301 6.65 9.22 -21.53
N THR A 302 6.94 8.52 -20.43
CA THR A 302 7.51 7.16 -20.44
C THR A 302 6.55 6.17 -21.12
N LEU A 303 5.27 6.15 -20.73
CA LEU A 303 4.29 5.22 -21.33
C LEU A 303 4.09 5.46 -22.82
N VAL A 304 4.01 6.72 -23.25
CA VAL A 304 3.91 7.09 -24.68
C VAL A 304 5.19 6.69 -25.43
N GLY A 305 6.37 6.98 -24.86
CA GLY A 305 7.65 6.62 -25.46
C GLY A 305 7.82 5.12 -25.63
N VAL A 306 7.55 4.31 -24.59
CA VAL A 306 7.60 2.85 -24.66
C VAL A 306 6.56 2.30 -25.66
N TYR A 307 5.35 2.89 -25.71
CA TYR A 307 4.33 2.48 -26.68
C TYR A 307 4.82 2.64 -28.12
N ILE A 308 5.30 3.84 -28.48
CA ILE A 308 5.78 4.14 -29.83
C ILE A 308 7.04 3.31 -30.15
N HIS A 309 7.95 3.15 -29.19
CA HIS A 309 9.13 2.29 -29.32
C HIS A 309 8.74 0.84 -29.65
N CYS A 310 7.79 0.25 -28.91
CA CYS A 310 7.36 -1.13 -29.15
C CYS A 310 6.57 -1.28 -30.45
N ASP A 311 5.75 -0.28 -30.82
CA ASP A 311 4.95 -0.29 -32.05
C ASP A 311 5.82 -0.16 -33.30
N ALA A 312 6.78 0.76 -33.30
CA ALA A 312 7.74 0.93 -34.39
C ALA A 312 8.58 -0.34 -34.64
N GLY A 313 8.93 -1.06 -33.56
CA GLY A 313 9.65 -2.33 -33.64
C GLY A 313 8.77 -3.56 -33.85
N LYS A 314 7.43 -3.41 -33.93
CA LYS A 314 6.43 -4.50 -33.96
C LYS A 314 6.68 -5.59 -32.90
N LEU A 315 7.04 -5.15 -31.70
CA LEU A 315 7.44 -6.03 -30.61
C LEU A 315 6.23 -6.69 -29.92
N PRO A 316 6.30 -7.98 -29.53
CA PRO A 316 5.20 -8.65 -28.82
C PRO A 316 4.89 -8.03 -27.45
N GLN A 317 5.81 -7.23 -26.91
CA GLN A 317 5.67 -6.52 -25.63
C GLN A 317 4.62 -5.40 -25.68
N LEU A 318 4.21 -4.95 -26.87
CA LEU A 318 3.20 -3.91 -27.04
C LEU A 318 1.88 -4.24 -26.33
N THR A 319 1.49 -5.52 -26.29
CA THR A 319 0.30 -5.98 -25.56
C THR A 319 0.39 -5.68 -24.06
N TYR A 320 1.56 -5.84 -23.45
CA TYR A 320 1.76 -5.54 -22.04
C TYR A 320 1.67 -4.03 -21.76
N VAL A 321 2.23 -3.21 -22.65
CA VAL A 321 2.12 -1.74 -22.55
C VAL A 321 0.66 -1.30 -22.61
N ARG A 322 -0.15 -1.88 -23.50
CA ARG A 322 -1.60 -1.62 -23.56
C ARG A 322 -2.29 -1.97 -22.25
N VAL A 323 -1.97 -3.12 -21.65
CA VAL A 323 -2.49 -3.52 -20.33
C VAL A 323 -2.09 -2.52 -19.25
N ILE A 324 -0.84 -2.07 -19.22
CA ILE A 324 -0.35 -1.08 -18.24
C ILE A 324 -1.14 0.24 -18.35
N ILE A 325 -1.33 0.74 -19.59
CA ILE A 325 -2.11 1.96 -19.84
C ILE A 325 -3.56 1.79 -19.38
N LEU A 326 -4.18 0.64 -19.68
CA LEU A 326 -5.54 0.33 -19.26
C LEU A 326 -5.67 0.28 -17.73
N LEU A 327 -4.75 -0.38 -17.03
CA LEU A 327 -4.75 -0.45 -15.57
C LEU A 327 -4.59 0.93 -14.93
N TRP A 328 -3.66 1.74 -15.46
CA TRP A 328 -3.43 3.10 -14.97
C TRP A 328 -4.66 3.99 -15.20
N ALA A 329 -5.24 3.97 -16.41
CA ALA A 329 -6.43 4.73 -16.75
C ALA A 329 -7.64 4.28 -15.91
N ALA A 330 -7.82 2.98 -15.71
CA ALA A 330 -8.91 2.42 -14.91
C ALA A 330 -8.87 2.90 -13.45
N ASP A 331 -7.70 2.92 -12.80
CA ASP A 331 -7.56 3.49 -11.45
C ASP A 331 -7.96 4.97 -11.43
N ARG A 332 -7.48 5.78 -12.38
CA ARG A 332 -7.78 7.22 -12.44
C ARG A 332 -9.25 7.51 -12.70
N ILE A 333 -9.88 6.79 -13.63
CA ILE A 333 -11.31 6.92 -13.93
C ILE A 333 -12.14 6.48 -12.71
N ALA A 334 -11.80 5.35 -12.08
CA ALA A 334 -12.47 4.89 -10.86
C ALA A 334 -12.38 5.91 -9.71
N ARG A 335 -11.23 6.60 -9.57
CA ARG A 335 -11.06 7.68 -8.59
C ARG A 335 -11.95 8.88 -8.90
N MET A 336 -12.00 9.31 -10.16
CA MET A 336 -12.85 10.42 -10.59
C MET A 336 -14.34 10.10 -10.39
N MET A 337 -14.77 8.90 -10.79
CA MET A 337 -16.16 8.46 -10.59
C MET A 337 -16.53 8.41 -9.10
N ARG A 338 -15.65 7.87 -8.25
CA ARG A 338 -15.85 7.83 -6.79
C ARG A 338 -15.96 9.23 -6.19
N LEU A 339 -15.08 10.14 -6.61
CA LEU A 339 -15.07 11.52 -6.15
C LEU A 339 -16.39 12.22 -6.53
N LEU A 340 -16.82 12.11 -7.78
CA LEU A 340 -18.09 12.68 -8.23
C LEU A 340 -19.28 12.05 -7.52
N TRP A 341 -19.29 10.72 -7.37
CA TRP A 341 -20.39 10.00 -6.74
C TRP A 341 -20.63 10.44 -5.29
N TYR A 342 -19.58 10.49 -4.47
CA TYR A 342 -19.74 10.82 -3.04
C TYR A 342 -19.94 12.32 -2.78
N ASN A 343 -19.40 13.19 -3.64
CA ASN A 343 -19.44 14.62 -3.39
C ASN A 343 -20.59 15.36 -4.08
N TYR A 344 -21.19 14.77 -5.12
CA TYR A 344 -22.27 15.39 -5.86
C TYR A 344 -23.59 14.62 -5.76
N SER A 345 -24.65 15.38 -5.53
CA SER A 345 -26.04 14.94 -5.58
C SER A 345 -26.92 16.08 -6.10
N ARG A 346 -28.20 15.79 -6.35
CA ARG A 346 -29.19 16.83 -6.70
C ARG A 346 -29.37 17.90 -5.60
N VAL A 347 -28.94 17.60 -4.37
CA VAL A 347 -28.99 18.51 -3.21
C VAL A 347 -27.82 19.52 -3.23
N GLY A 348 -26.75 19.23 -3.96
CA GLY A 348 -25.57 20.09 -4.05
C GLY A 348 -24.26 19.32 -3.92
N TRP A 349 -23.21 20.09 -3.66
CA TRP A 349 -21.84 19.62 -3.48
C TRP A 349 -21.45 19.54 -1.99
N THR A 350 -20.54 18.65 -1.62
CA THR A 350 -20.00 18.54 -0.25
C THR A 350 -19.41 19.87 0.26
N THR A 351 -19.84 20.30 1.44
CA THR A 351 -19.27 21.46 2.13
C THR A 351 -18.49 21.01 3.36
N ALA A 352 -17.50 21.80 3.78
CA ALA A 352 -16.72 21.59 5.00
C ALA A 352 -16.92 22.77 5.94
N SER A 353 -17.30 22.48 7.18
CA SER A 353 -17.23 23.43 8.29
C SER A 353 -15.96 23.16 9.09
N VAL A 354 -15.12 24.17 9.18
CA VAL A 354 -13.77 24.12 9.76
C VAL A 354 -13.75 25.00 10.98
N GLN A 355 -13.59 24.41 12.17
CA GLN A 355 -13.49 25.13 13.43
C GLN A 355 -12.04 25.08 13.93
N ALA A 356 -11.44 26.25 14.20
CA ALA A 356 -10.12 26.30 14.83
C ALA A 356 -10.23 25.96 16.32
N LEU A 357 -9.36 25.07 16.79
CA LEU A 357 -9.27 24.60 18.17
C LEU A 357 -7.93 25.01 18.79
N SER A 358 -7.80 24.84 20.10
CA SER A 358 -6.53 24.97 20.83
C SER A 358 -5.48 23.98 20.32
N GLY A 359 -4.20 24.32 20.48
CA GLY A 359 -3.08 23.44 20.11
C GLY A 359 -2.88 23.29 18.60
N ASP A 360 -3.07 24.36 17.81
CA ASP A 360 -2.84 24.37 16.37
C ASP A 360 -3.61 23.27 15.61
N ALA A 361 -4.87 23.02 15.98
CA ALA A 361 -5.70 21.98 15.36
C ALA A 361 -7.02 22.54 14.83
N CYS A 362 -7.58 21.88 13.82
CA CYS A 362 -8.90 22.17 13.30
C CYS A 362 -9.80 20.96 13.41
N ARG A 363 -11.03 21.17 13.89
CA ARG A 363 -12.12 20.21 13.68
C ARG A 363 -12.77 20.50 12.34
N VAL A 364 -12.69 19.54 11.43
CA VAL A 364 -13.28 19.65 10.08
C VAL A 364 -14.44 18.69 10.00
N THR A 365 -15.64 19.20 9.75
CA THR A 365 -16.84 18.39 9.52
C THR A 365 -17.30 18.57 8.09
N LEU A 366 -17.28 17.48 7.33
CA LEU A 366 -17.81 17.41 5.97
C LEU A 366 -19.30 17.11 6.00
N HIS A 367 -20.09 17.92 5.31
CA HIS A 367 -21.51 17.72 5.08
C HIS A 367 -21.69 17.08 3.71
N CYS A 368 -21.79 15.75 3.70
CA CYS A 368 -21.85 15.00 2.46
C CYS A 368 -23.30 14.77 2.04
N PRO A 369 -23.65 15.01 0.76
CA PRO A 369 -25.03 14.99 0.31
C PRO A 369 -25.63 13.58 0.13
N ARG A 370 -24.86 12.53 0.48
CA ARG A 370 -25.26 11.12 0.37
C ARG A 370 -24.99 10.37 1.67
N LYS A 371 -25.72 9.27 1.87
CA LYS A 371 -25.41 8.30 2.91
C LYS A 371 -24.09 7.59 2.59
N MET A 372 -23.19 7.52 3.56
CA MET A 372 -21.95 6.77 3.46
C MET A 372 -21.77 5.89 4.69
N ASP A 373 -21.79 4.57 4.49
CA ASP A 373 -21.51 3.62 5.58
C ASP A 373 -19.98 3.51 5.75
N ILE A 374 -19.49 3.97 6.89
CA ILE A 374 -18.05 4.06 7.20
C ILE A 374 -17.74 3.12 8.35
N ARG A 375 -16.70 2.30 8.20
CA ARG A 375 -16.24 1.37 9.24
C ARG A 375 -15.25 2.05 10.19
N ALA A 376 -15.14 1.51 11.40
CA ALA A 376 -14.13 1.95 12.36
C ALA A 376 -12.72 1.72 11.79
N GLY A 377 -11.81 2.67 12.07
CA GLY A 377 -10.45 2.64 11.53
C GLY A 377 -10.32 3.04 10.06
N SER A 378 -11.36 3.58 9.43
CA SER A 378 -11.27 4.13 8.08
C SER A 378 -10.63 5.52 8.06
N HIS A 379 -10.02 5.86 6.93
CA HIS A 379 -9.50 7.18 6.62
C HIS A 379 -10.03 7.66 5.26
N ALA A 380 -9.92 8.95 4.98
CA ALA A 380 -10.29 9.52 3.69
C ALA A 380 -9.34 10.62 3.26
N TYR A 381 -9.29 10.87 1.96
CA TYR A 381 -8.53 11.95 1.38
C TYR A 381 -9.40 13.18 1.20
N LEU A 382 -8.93 14.31 1.69
CA LEU A 382 -9.67 15.56 1.63
C LEU A 382 -9.03 16.53 0.63
N ARG A 383 -9.89 17.28 -0.05
CA ARG A 383 -9.53 18.44 -0.88
C ARG A 383 -10.36 19.62 -0.44
N PHE A 384 -9.75 20.80 -0.39
CA PHE A 384 -10.42 22.04 -0.01
C PHE A 384 -10.38 23.02 -1.18
N GLY A 385 -11.55 23.43 -1.68
CA GLY A 385 -11.66 24.25 -2.90
C GLY A 385 -10.96 25.60 -2.80
N SER A 386 -10.92 26.18 -1.59
CA SER A 386 -10.34 27.51 -1.34
C SER A 386 -8.85 27.49 -0.99
N ILE A 387 -8.26 26.31 -0.71
CA ILE A 387 -6.85 26.18 -0.28
C ILE A 387 -6.23 25.02 -1.04
N LYS A 388 -5.37 25.34 -2.02
CA LYS A 388 -4.60 24.34 -2.77
C LYS A 388 -5.51 23.19 -3.28
N PRO A 389 -6.51 23.50 -4.14
CA PRO A 389 -7.61 22.58 -4.47
C PRO A 389 -7.19 21.27 -5.15
N TRP A 390 -5.99 21.25 -5.75
CA TRP A 390 -5.42 20.09 -6.42
C TRP A 390 -4.68 19.14 -5.49
N GLU A 391 -4.36 19.59 -4.26
CA GLU A 391 -3.72 18.76 -3.25
C GLU A 391 -4.73 17.86 -2.56
N SER A 392 -4.30 16.65 -2.22
CA SER A 392 -5.17 15.61 -1.65
C SER A 392 -4.44 14.87 -0.54
N HIS A 393 -4.88 15.10 0.70
CA HIS A 393 -4.17 14.64 1.90
C HIS A 393 -5.03 13.65 2.72
N PRO A 394 -4.44 12.57 3.27
CA PRO A 394 -5.15 11.57 4.05
C PRO A 394 -5.43 12.05 5.47
N PHE A 395 -6.64 11.77 5.99
CA PHE A 395 -7.00 12.01 7.38
C PHE A 395 -7.87 10.86 7.91
N SER A 396 -7.59 10.44 9.15
CA SER A 396 -8.43 9.46 9.87
C SER A 396 -9.81 10.04 10.16
N ILE A 397 -10.84 9.26 9.87
CA ILE A 397 -12.23 9.62 10.16
C ILE A 397 -12.44 9.49 11.66
N ALA A 398 -12.75 10.59 12.33
CA ALA A 398 -12.88 10.64 13.78
C ALA A 398 -14.30 10.33 14.26
N TRP A 399 -15.30 10.80 13.52
CA TRP A 399 -16.71 10.63 13.88
C TRP A 399 -17.61 10.67 12.64
N VAL A 400 -18.74 9.97 12.71
CA VAL A 400 -19.73 9.88 11.64
C VAL A 400 -21.13 10.01 12.24
N ASP A 401 -21.92 10.90 11.67
CA ASP A 401 -23.33 11.11 12.03
C ASP A 401 -24.21 11.06 10.79
N HIS A 402 -25.31 10.32 10.85
CA HIS A 402 -26.33 10.32 9.80
C HIS A 402 -27.48 11.23 10.21
N LYS A 403 -27.88 12.15 9.33
CA LYS A 403 -29.05 13.01 9.52
C LYS A 403 -30.10 12.67 8.47
N SER A 404 -31.34 12.44 8.89
CA SER A 404 -32.48 12.38 7.98
C SER A 404 -32.85 13.80 7.53
N VAL A 405 -32.76 14.07 6.23
CA VAL A 405 -33.31 15.31 5.68
C VAL A 405 -34.81 15.11 5.54
N GLN A 406 -35.58 15.65 6.48
CA GLN A 406 -37.00 15.95 6.23
C GLN A 406 -37.03 17.20 5.34
N GLY A 407 -37.89 17.20 4.30
CA GLY A 407 -38.09 18.40 3.48
C GLY A 407 -38.47 19.58 4.38
N GLY A 408 -37.96 20.76 4.05
CA GLY A 408 -38.10 21.94 4.91
C GLY A 408 -39.55 22.28 5.25
N SER A 409 -39.72 22.81 6.46
CA SER A 409 -40.83 23.67 6.92
C SER A 409 -42.21 23.35 6.37
N ASP A 410 -42.97 22.52 7.10
CA ASP A 410 -44.33 22.86 7.52
C ASP A 410 -44.67 22.01 8.74
N LEU A 411 -45.37 22.61 9.70
CA LEU A 411 -45.94 21.89 10.84
C LEU A 411 -46.73 20.68 10.32
N PRO A 412 -46.62 19.49 10.93
CA PRO A 412 -47.43 18.36 10.50
C PRO A 412 -48.90 18.66 10.83
N THR A 413 -49.66 19.13 9.84
CA THR A 413 -51.12 19.15 9.92
C THR A 413 -51.57 17.69 10.00
N LEU A 414 -52.46 17.40 10.94
CA LEU A 414 -52.97 16.06 11.25
C LEU A 414 -53.59 15.34 10.02
N GLU A 415 -53.89 16.08 8.96
CA GLU A 415 -54.54 15.59 7.74
C GLU A 415 -53.58 14.91 6.74
N GLU A 416 -52.27 15.14 6.80
CA GLU A 416 -51.34 14.55 5.81
C GLU A 416 -51.00 13.08 6.08
N LYS A 417 -51.38 12.54 7.24
CA LYS A 417 -51.11 11.14 7.63
C LYS A 417 -52.01 10.10 6.96
N VAL A 418 -53.07 10.51 6.24
CA VAL A 418 -54.11 9.55 5.80
C VAL A 418 -53.99 9.10 4.34
N TYR A 419 -53.29 9.83 3.44
CA TYR A 419 -53.46 9.57 2.00
C TYR A 419 -52.22 9.21 1.14
N LYS A 420 -51.04 8.94 1.70
CA LYS A 420 -49.92 8.40 0.90
C LYS A 420 -49.20 7.24 1.57
N GLY A 421 -49.73 6.03 1.37
CA GLY A 421 -49.07 4.74 1.58
C GLY A 421 -47.92 4.46 0.60
N LYS A 422 -46.99 5.40 0.43
CA LYS A 422 -45.69 5.16 -0.22
C LYS A 422 -44.62 5.78 0.66
N HIS A 423 -43.81 4.94 1.30
CA HIS A 423 -42.60 5.33 2.00
C HIS A 423 -41.78 6.33 1.18
N VAL A 424 -41.91 7.62 1.50
CA VAL A 424 -40.93 8.62 1.06
C VAL A 424 -39.65 8.25 1.77
N LYS A 425 -38.71 7.59 1.06
CA LYS A 425 -37.37 7.31 1.59
C LYS A 425 -36.76 8.65 2.00
N SER A 426 -36.80 8.99 3.29
CA SER A 426 -36.11 10.16 3.82
C SER A 426 -34.66 10.08 3.37
N LYS A 427 -34.19 11.10 2.66
CA LYS A 427 -32.82 11.14 2.17
C LYS A 427 -31.91 11.36 3.38
N THR A 428 -31.20 10.32 3.78
CA THR A 428 -30.19 10.39 4.83
C THR A 428 -28.90 10.99 4.28
N VAL A 429 -28.44 12.09 4.87
CA VAL A 429 -27.12 12.70 4.62
C VAL A 429 -26.13 12.29 5.70
N THR A 430 -24.84 12.39 5.41
CA THR A 430 -23.79 11.97 6.35
C THR A 430 -22.87 13.14 6.65
N ASN A 431 -22.68 13.41 7.94
CA ASN A 431 -21.65 14.29 8.44
C ASN A 431 -20.44 13.45 8.86
N ILE A 432 -19.26 13.83 8.40
CA ILE A 432 -18.01 13.13 8.70
C ILE A 432 -17.05 14.13 9.32
N SER A 433 -16.60 13.86 10.53
CA SER A 433 -15.69 14.76 11.25
C SER A 433 -14.27 14.21 11.33
N PHE A 434 -13.32 15.13 11.30
CA PHE A 434 -11.88 14.93 11.32
C PHE A 434 -11.23 15.89 12.31
N ILE A 435 -10.08 15.50 12.87
CA ILE A 435 -9.18 16.43 13.58
C ILE A 435 -7.90 16.55 12.76
N ILE A 436 -7.65 17.76 12.26
CA ILE A 436 -6.50 18.07 11.42
C ILE A 436 -5.55 18.94 12.23
N HIS A 437 -4.39 18.40 12.60
CA HIS A 437 -3.33 19.20 13.21
C HIS A 437 -2.66 20.04 12.13
N ALA A 438 -2.50 21.34 12.38
CA ALA A 438 -1.82 22.27 11.49
C ALA A 438 -0.32 21.94 11.45
N GLN A 439 0.16 21.56 10.27
CA GLN A 439 1.59 21.34 10.00
C GLN A 439 2.09 22.52 9.14
N THR A 440 2.73 22.24 8.01
CA THR A 440 3.10 23.20 6.97
C THR A 440 2.12 23.10 5.78
N GLY A 441 2.13 24.08 4.88
CA GLY A 441 1.34 24.04 3.64
C GLY A 441 -0.17 24.15 3.86
N MET A 442 -0.95 23.27 3.22
CA MET A 442 -2.42 23.33 3.18
C MET A 442 -3.06 23.33 4.57
N THR A 443 -2.59 22.48 5.50
CA THR A 443 -3.20 22.36 6.85
C THR A 443 -3.00 23.62 7.69
N ARG A 444 -1.85 24.30 7.55
CA ARG A 444 -1.59 25.60 8.20
C ARG A 444 -2.45 26.70 7.61
N GLY A 445 -2.57 26.74 6.28
CA GLY A 445 -3.46 27.68 5.60
C GLY A 445 -4.91 27.53 6.05
N LEU A 446 -5.38 26.29 6.18
CA LEU A 446 -6.71 25.95 6.70
C LEU A 446 -6.93 26.47 8.12
N HIS A 447 -5.96 26.23 9.02
CA HIS A 447 -6.03 26.72 10.39
C HIS A 447 -6.03 28.25 10.47
N ASN A 448 -5.11 28.91 9.77
CA ASN A 448 -4.99 30.37 9.82
C ASN A 448 -6.26 31.05 9.29
N MET A 449 -6.84 30.53 8.20
CA MET A 449 -8.10 31.06 7.68
C MET A 449 -9.26 30.88 8.68
N ALA A 450 -9.40 29.70 9.28
CA ALA A 450 -10.45 29.45 10.27
C ALA A 450 -10.26 30.29 11.56
N PHE A 451 -9.00 30.49 11.97
CA PHE A 451 -8.65 31.28 13.15
C PHE A 451 -8.93 32.78 12.97
N SER A 452 -8.78 33.30 11.75
CA SER A 452 -9.08 34.70 11.42
C SER A 452 -10.57 35.03 11.36
N CYS A 453 -11.45 34.04 11.22
CA CYS A 453 -12.89 34.24 11.21
C CYS A 453 -13.45 34.52 12.63
N LYS A 454 -14.55 35.29 12.70
CA LYS A 454 -15.35 35.50 13.92
C LYS A 454 -16.81 35.08 13.66
N PRO A 455 -17.34 34.03 14.33
CA PRO A 455 -16.64 33.08 15.21
C PRO A 455 -15.54 32.32 14.45
N LYS A 456 -14.61 31.65 15.16
CA LYS A 456 -13.44 30.90 14.63
C LYS A 456 -13.81 29.66 13.80
N THR A 457 -14.77 29.81 12.90
CA THR A 457 -15.39 28.80 12.08
C THR A 457 -15.48 29.32 10.65
N LEU A 458 -15.09 28.48 9.70
CA LEU A 458 -15.08 28.77 8.27
C LEU A 458 -15.87 27.68 7.53
N THR A 459 -16.71 28.06 6.59
CA THR A 459 -17.40 27.12 5.69
C THR A 459 -16.84 27.27 4.28
N LEU A 460 -16.45 26.15 3.65
CA LEU A 460 -15.89 26.14 2.30
C LEU A 460 -16.28 24.88 1.52
N LYS A 461 -16.15 24.92 0.18
CA LYS A 461 -16.37 23.73 -0.66
C LYS A 461 -15.24 22.73 -0.44
N ALA A 462 -15.58 21.47 -0.23
CA ALA A 462 -14.60 20.42 -0.04
C ALA A 462 -14.96 19.18 -0.85
N ALA A 463 -14.02 18.25 -1.00
CA ALA A 463 -14.29 16.96 -1.60
C ALA A 463 -13.63 15.84 -0.79
N ILE A 464 -14.37 14.75 -0.60
CA ILE A 464 -13.91 13.51 0.04
C ILE A 464 -13.66 12.42 -1.00
N GLU A 465 -12.47 11.81 -0.96
CA GLU A 465 -12.13 10.60 -1.70
C GLU A 465 -11.90 9.48 -0.68
N GLY A 466 -12.81 8.50 -0.63
CA GLY A 466 -12.82 7.44 0.37
C GLY A 466 -14.23 6.87 0.56
N PRO A 467 -14.51 6.19 1.68
CA PRO A 467 -13.55 5.80 2.73
C PRO A 467 -12.56 4.73 2.25
N TYR A 468 -11.36 4.75 2.81
CA TYR A 468 -10.31 3.74 2.66
C TYR A 468 -9.98 3.10 4.02
N GLY A 469 -9.36 1.91 4.02
CA GLY A 469 -9.07 1.18 5.25
C GLY A 469 -10.32 0.54 5.88
N GLY A 470 -10.33 0.41 7.21
CA GLY A 470 -11.44 -0.25 7.93
C GLY A 470 -11.55 -1.76 7.65
N HIS A 471 -10.46 -2.40 7.24
CA HIS A 471 -10.39 -3.84 6.98
C HIS A 471 -10.12 -4.67 8.24
N HIS A 472 -9.64 -4.04 9.31
CA HIS A 472 -9.36 -4.67 10.59
C HIS A 472 -10.60 -4.57 11.49
N SER A 473 -11.33 -5.69 11.65
CA SER A 473 -12.37 -5.81 12.68
C SER A 473 -11.74 -6.22 14.01
N LEU A 474 -12.14 -5.55 15.08
CA LEU A 474 -11.75 -5.88 16.45
C LEU A 474 -12.78 -6.77 17.17
N ASP A 475 -13.83 -7.19 16.47
CA ASP A 475 -15.01 -7.84 17.05
C ASP A 475 -14.72 -9.24 17.63
N SER A 476 -13.62 -9.85 17.21
CA SER A 476 -13.17 -11.18 17.64
C SER A 476 -12.31 -11.19 18.91
N TYR A 477 -11.95 -10.02 19.43
CA TYR A 477 -11.05 -9.90 20.59
C TYR A 477 -11.86 -9.63 21.85
N GLY A 478 -11.55 -10.38 22.91
CA GLY A 478 -12.16 -10.18 24.23
C GLY A 478 -11.61 -8.92 24.91
N HIS A 479 -10.38 -8.54 24.58
CA HIS A 479 -9.72 -7.36 25.13
C HIS A 479 -9.07 -6.52 24.03
N ALA A 480 -9.47 -5.26 23.92
CA ALA A 480 -8.91 -4.30 22.98
C ALA A 480 -8.12 -3.21 23.73
N VAL A 481 -6.83 -3.07 23.42
CA VAL A 481 -5.95 -2.03 23.97
C VAL A 481 -5.60 -1.05 22.85
N LEU A 482 -6.08 0.18 22.96
CA LEU A 482 -6.04 1.18 21.90
C LEU A 482 -5.09 2.31 22.30
N PHE A 483 -3.89 2.35 21.70
CA PHE A 483 -2.93 3.43 21.90
C PHE A 483 -3.18 4.57 20.91
N ALA A 484 -3.29 5.78 21.44
CA ALA A 484 -3.41 7.02 20.69
C ALA A 484 -2.31 8.00 21.11
N GLY A 485 -1.62 8.59 20.14
CA GLY A 485 -0.69 9.71 20.35
C GLY A 485 -1.20 10.97 19.67
N SER A 486 -1.41 12.06 20.43
CA SER A 486 -1.90 13.34 19.90
C SER A 486 -3.19 13.15 19.08
N SER A 487 -3.21 13.53 17.79
CA SER A 487 -4.36 13.40 16.90
C SER A 487 -4.66 11.95 16.48
N GLY A 488 -3.80 10.98 16.80
CA GLY A 488 -4.04 9.56 16.55
C GLY A 488 -5.27 8.99 17.27
N ILE A 489 -5.82 9.73 18.23
CA ILE A 489 -7.11 9.43 18.89
C ILE A 489 -8.27 9.32 17.90
N THR A 490 -8.20 10.04 16.78
CA THR A 490 -9.22 10.00 15.72
C THR A 490 -9.40 8.61 15.13
N HIS A 491 -8.34 7.80 15.06
CA HIS A 491 -8.44 6.43 14.58
C HIS A 491 -9.09 5.50 15.61
N GLN A 492 -8.88 5.76 16.90
CA GLN A 492 -9.32 4.88 18.00
C GLN A 492 -10.76 5.14 18.44
N ILE A 493 -11.24 6.38 18.41
CA ILE A 493 -12.60 6.75 18.84
C ILE A 493 -13.70 5.94 18.12
N PRO A 494 -13.66 5.76 16.78
CA PRO A 494 -14.65 4.92 16.09
C PRO A 494 -14.66 3.47 16.59
N PHE A 495 -13.52 2.90 16.93
CA PHE A 495 -13.45 1.55 17.51
C PHE A 495 -14.07 1.51 18.91
N VAL A 496 -13.77 2.50 19.76
CA VAL A 496 -14.38 2.59 21.10
C VAL A 496 -15.89 2.66 21.01
N ARG A 497 -16.44 3.55 20.18
CA ARG A 497 -17.88 3.69 19.97
C ARG A 497 -18.50 2.38 19.48
N HIS A 498 -17.91 1.76 18.45
CA HIS A 498 -18.40 0.50 17.88
C HIS A 498 -18.39 -0.63 18.89
N LEU A 499 -17.27 -0.85 19.58
CA LEU A 499 -17.11 -1.96 20.52
C LEU A 499 -18.02 -1.82 21.75
N ILE A 500 -18.28 -0.60 22.24
CA ILE A 500 -19.22 -0.40 23.35
C ILE A 500 -20.65 -0.71 22.90
N ALA A 501 -21.10 -0.14 21.78
CA ALA A 501 -22.44 -0.38 21.27
C ALA A 501 -22.67 -1.89 21.02
N ALA A 502 -21.73 -2.52 20.31
CA ALA A 502 -21.83 -3.91 19.95
C ALA A 502 -21.66 -4.86 21.17
N SER A 503 -20.91 -4.46 22.19
CA SER A 503 -20.81 -5.21 23.45
C SER A 503 -22.14 -5.19 24.21
N THR A 504 -22.81 -4.04 24.26
CA THR A 504 -24.13 -3.89 24.89
C THR A 504 -25.18 -4.72 24.15
N GLU A 505 -25.10 -4.79 22.82
CA GLU A 505 -25.95 -5.65 21.97
C GLU A 505 -25.54 -7.14 21.98
N ARG A 506 -24.43 -7.48 22.66
CA ARG A 506 -23.82 -8.82 22.68
C ARG A 506 -23.49 -9.40 21.30
N THR A 507 -23.16 -8.53 20.35
CA THR A 507 -22.78 -8.89 18.98
C THR A 507 -21.26 -8.99 18.79
N VAL A 508 -20.45 -8.73 19.83
CA VAL A 508 -18.99 -8.85 19.81
C VAL A 508 -18.45 -9.67 20.98
N ALA A 509 -17.24 -10.19 20.81
CA ALA A 509 -16.52 -10.91 21.87
C ALA A 509 -15.99 -9.97 22.97
N THR A 510 -15.85 -8.68 22.68
CA THR A 510 -15.18 -7.71 23.57
C THR A 510 -15.86 -7.60 24.92
N ARG A 511 -15.05 -7.68 25.98
CA ARG A 511 -15.41 -7.52 27.38
C ARG A 511 -14.64 -6.39 28.05
N LYS A 512 -13.44 -6.06 27.53
CA LYS A 512 -12.59 -5.00 28.07
C LYS A 512 -11.97 -4.16 26.95
N ILE A 513 -12.01 -2.85 27.13
CA ILE A 513 -11.50 -1.83 26.21
C ILE A 513 -10.64 -0.89 27.04
N THR A 514 -9.33 -0.89 26.77
CA THR A 514 -8.40 0.04 27.41
C THR A 514 -7.93 1.07 26.39
N LEU A 515 -8.45 2.29 26.48
CA LEU A 515 -8.01 3.41 25.64
C LEU A 515 -6.87 4.16 26.35
N ILE A 516 -5.67 4.12 25.77
CA ILE A 516 -4.50 4.83 26.27
C ILE A 516 -4.22 6.01 25.37
N TRP A 517 -4.45 7.23 25.86
CA TRP A 517 -4.25 8.44 25.06
C TRP A 517 -3.14 9.33 25.66
N ILE A 518 -2.12 9.57 24.85
CA ILE A 518 -0.92 10.33 25.24
C ILE A 518 -0.98 11.69 24.53
N ILE A 519 -1.07 12.75 25.33
CA ILE A 519 -1.14 14.14 24.86
C ILE A 519 -0.03 15.00 25.45
N ARG A 520 0.25 16.12 24.79
CA ARG A 520 1.22 17.10 25.29
C ARG A 520 0.59 17.96 26.38
N GLU A 521 -0.54 18.57 26.05
CA GLU A 521 -1.25 19.55 26.87
C GLU A 521 -2.70 19.10 27.08
N SER A 522 -3.29 19.48 28.23
CA SER A 522 -4.67 19.18 28.62
C SER A 522 -5.69 19.80 27.67
N GLU A 523 -5.38 20.93 27.03
CA GLU A 523 -6.22 21.59 26.03
C GLU A 523 -6.57 20.68 24.84
N HIS A 524 -5.75 19.67 24.54
CA HIS A 524 -6.02 18.73 23.45
C HIS A 524 -7.25 17.85 23.71
N LEU A 525 -7.71 17.75 24.97
CA LEU A 525 -8.94 17.04 25.32
C LEU A 525 -10.16 17.67 24.62
N GLU A 526 -10.14 18.99 24.39
CA GLU A 526 -11.20 19.73 23.70
C GLU A 526 -11.38 19.29 22.24
N TRP A 527 -10.37 18.66 21.64
CA TRP A 527 -10.46 18.14 20.27
C TRP A 527 -11.58 17.15 20.10
N VAL A 528 -11.78 16.28 21.08
CA VAL A 528 -12.72 15.16 21.03
C VAL A 528 -13.84 15.25 22.04
N ARG A 529 -13.89 16.31 22.87
CA ARG A 529 -14.87 16.48 23.96
C ARG A 529 -16.31 16.11 23.55
N PRO A 530 -16.90 16.65 22.46
CA PRO A 530 -18.30 16.32 22.12
C PRO A 530 -18.54 14.83 21.85
N TRP A 531 -17.56 14.16 21.24
CA TRP A 531 -17.62 12.72 20.95
C TRP A 531 -17.38 11.89 22.20
N MET A 532 -16.48 12.35 23.06
CA MET A 532 -16.19 11.69 24.33
C MET A 532 -17.38 11.78 25.28
N ASP A 533 -18.05 12.93 25.36
CA ASP A 533 -19.28 13.10 26.14
C ASP A 533 -20.36 12.11 25.68
N THR A 534 -20.48 11.91 24.36
CA THR A 534 -21.38 10.91 23.78
C THR A 534 -20.98 9.49 24.21
N ILE A 535 -19.70 9.13 24.10
CA ILE A 535 -19.18 7.81 24.52
C ILE A 535 -19.41 7.57 26.02
N LEU A 536 -19.18 8.58 26.84
CA LEU A 536 -19.36 8.50 28.30
C LEU A 536 -20.84 8.44 28.71
N ALA A 537 -21.76 8.81 27.82
CA ALA A 537 -23.20 8.66 28.00
C ALA A 537 -23.74 7.30 27.51
N MET A 538 -22.95 6.50 26.78
CA MET A 538 -23.42 5.22 26.23
C MET A 538 -23.72 4.18 27.32
N PRO A 539 -24.77 3.36 27.16
CA PRO A 539 -25.07 2.25 28.08
C PRO A 539 -23.98 1.16 28.00
N GLY A 540 -23.74 0.46 29.11
CA GLY A 540 -22.75 -0.62 29.20
C GLY A 540 -21.28 -0.15 29.25
N ARG A 541 -20.99 1.12 28.98
CA ARG A 541 -19.60 1.62 28.91
C ARG A 541 -18.82 1.48 30.21
N ARG A 542 -19.47 1.53 31.38
CA ARG A 542 -18.79 1.38 32.69
C ARG A 542 -18.26 -0.03 32.93
N GLU A 543 -18.80 -1.04 32.25
CA GLU A 543 -18.44 -2.44 32.43
C GLU A 543 -17.20 -2.83 31.62
N CYS A 544 -17.00 -2.18 30.46
CA CYS A 544 -15.96 -2.57 29.52
C CYS A 544 -14.91 -1.49 29.25
N LEU A 545 -15.20 -0.19 29.43
CA LEU A 545 -14.27 0.88 29.03
C LEU A 545 -13.44 1.40 30.23
N VAL A 546 -12.12 1.46 30.01
CA VAL A 546 -11.17 2.21 30.84
C VAL A 546 -10.36 3.14 29.94
N ILE A 547 -10.29 4.42 30.31
CA ILE A 547 -9.52 5.45 29.61
C ILE A 547 -8.35 5.86 30.52
N LYS A 548 -7.11 5.71 30.02
CA LYS A 548 -5.89 6.16 30.67
C LYS A 548 -5.29 7.32 29.87
N LEU A 549 -5.36 8.52 30.43
CA LEU A 549 -4.85 9.75 29.85
C LEU A 549 -3.46 10.07 30.41
N PHE A 550 -2.47 10.25 29.54
CA PHE A 550 -1.12 10.64 29.93
C PHE A 550 -0.80 12.03 29.39
N VAL A 551 -0.66 13.00 30.29
CA VAL A 551 -0.33 14.40 29.95
C VAL A 551 1.16 14.62 30.15
N THR A 552 1.90 14.72 29.04
CA THR A 552 3.37 14.71 29.09
C THR A 552 4.00 16.05 29.45
N ARG A 553 3.27 17.17 29.30
CA ARG A 553 3.69 18.52 29.68
C ARG A 553 2.50 19.29 30.28
N PRO A 554 2.06 18.96 31.50
CA PRO A 554 0.98 19.71 32.14
C PRO A 554 1.44 21.16 32.41
N ARG A 555 0.59 22.14 32.10
CA ARG A 555 0.84 23.54 32.48
C ARG A 555 0.66 23.72 33.98
N ASN A 556 -0.31 23.04 34.56
CA ASN A 556 -0.57 23.03 36.00
C ASN A 556 -0.83 21.58 36.48
N PRO A 557 -0.12 21.09 37.51
CA PRO A 557 -0.39 19.77 38.09
C PRO A 557 -1.85 19.55 38.54
N VAL A 558 -2.56 20.62 38.91
CA VAL A 558 -3.97 20.56 39.34
C VAL A 558 -4.90 20.10 38.22
N GLU A 559 -4.54 20.27 36.95
CA GLU A 559 -5.32 19.81 35.80
C GLU A 559 -5.32 18.27 35.66
N ILE A 560 -4.40 17.58 36.35
CA ILE A 560 -4.30 16.12 36.33
C ILE A 560 -5.03 15.56 37.54
N ARG A 561 -6.36 15.58 37.46
CA ARG A 561 -7.24 14.90 38.43
C ARG A 561 -8.09 13.90 37.67
N SER A 562 -8.05 12.64 38.09
CA SER A 562 -8.90 11.59 37.52
C SER A 562 -10.35 11.87 37.86
N PRO A 563 -11.22 12.25 36.90
CA PRO A 563 -12.61 12.60 37.21
C PRO A 563 -13.46 11.38 37.61
N SER A 564 -13.03 10.16 37.26
CA SER A 564 -13.73 8.92 37.62
C SER A 564 -12.81 7.70 37.53
N ASN A 565 -13.24 6.54 38.03
CA ASN A 565 -12.51 5.28 37.85
C ASN A 565 -12.39 4.88 36.36
N THR A 566 -13.35 5.27 35.52
CA THR A 566 -13.31 5.04 34.07
C THR A 566 -12.30 5.94 33.36
N VAL A 567 -12.04 7.15 33.86
CA VAL A 567 -11.14 8.13 33.21
C VAL A 567 -10.04 8.49 34.19
N GLN A 568 -8.88 7.88 33.98
CA GLN A 568 -7.72 7.99 34.84
C GLN A 568 -6.69 8.92 34.18
N MET A 569 -6.23 9.95 34.88
CA MET A 569 -5.26 10.92 34.38
C MET A 569 -3.92 10.77 35.09
N TYR A 570 -2.84 10.74 34.32
CA TYR A 570 -1.47 10.54 34.80
C TYR A 570 -0.53 11.62 34.24
N PRO A 571 0.40 12.15 35.06
CA PRO A 571 1.45 13.03 34.59
C PRO A 571 2.56 12.25 33.87
N GLY A 572 3.18 12.90 32.88
CA GLY A 572 4.40 12.41 32.25
C GLY A 572 4.16 11.39 31.13
N ARG A 573 5.25 10.76 30.69
CA ARG A 573 5.22 9.76 29.62
C ARG A 573 4.98 8.38 30.23
N PRO A 574 4.08 7.56 29.65
CA PRO A 574 3.85 6.21 30.15
C PRO A 574 5.05 5.31 29.89
N ASN A 575 5.31 4.39 30.82
CA ASN A 575 6.11 3.20 30.53
C ASN A 575 5.26 2.20 29.75
N VAL A 576 5.37 2.25 28.42
CA VAL A 576 4.58 1.41 27.51
C VAL A 576 4.76 -0.09 27.77
N ARG A 577 5.97 -0.52 28.14
CA ARG A 577 6.25 -1.93 28.44
C ARG A 577 5.44 -2.41 29.64
N LEU A 578 5.50 -1.67 30.75
CA LEU A 578 4.73 -2.00 31.94
C LEU A 578 3.22 -1.94 31.68
N LEU A 579 2.75 -0.96 30.91
CA LEU A 579 1.33 -0.89 30.54
C LEU A 579 0.87 -2.14 29.79
N VAL A 580 1.61 -2.57 28.76
CA VAL A 580 1.24 -3.77 28.00
C VAL A 580 1.31 -5.01 28.89
N GLN A 581 2.35 -5.17 29.72
CA GLN A 581 2.46 -6.30 30.65
C GLN A 581 1.29 -6.36 31.64
N ASN A 582 0.88 -5.21 32.19
CA ASN A 582 -0.28 -5.13 33.09
C ASN A 582 -1.57 -5.49 32.35
N GLU A 583 -1.79 -5.00 31.12
CA GLU A 583 -2.97 -5.38 30.34
C GLU A 583 -2.99 -6.86 29.97
N VAL A 584 -1.83 -7.48 29.71
CA VAL A 584 -1.70 -8.94 29.50
C VAL A 584 -2.08 -9.71 30.76
N SER A 585 -1.68 -9.24 31.95
CA SER A 585 -2.01 -9.92 33.21
C SER A 585 -3.51 -9.94 33.51
N GLU A 586 -4.24 -8.92 33.02
CA GLU A 586 -5.69 -8.80 33.17
C GLU A 586 -6.43 -9.12 31.86
N GLN A 587 -5.82 -9.91 30.99
CA GLN A 587 -6.32 -10.19 29.65
C GLN A 587 -7.59 -11.04 29.68
N ILE A 588 -8.60 -10.62 28.90
CA ILE A 588 -9.82 -11.40 28.65
C ILE A 588 -9.83 -11.86 27.19
N GLY A 589 -9.80 -13.18 26.98
CA GLY A 589 -9.75 -13.76 25.64
C GLY A 589 -8.51 -13.37 24.84
N ALA A 590 -8.59 -13.47 23.52
CA ALA A 590 -7.52 -12.94 22.67
C ALA A 590 -7.47 -11.42 22.77
N MET A 591 -6.26 -10.86 22.86
CA MET A 591 -6.06 -9.42 22.97
C MET A 591 -5.60 -8.82 21.64
N CYS A 592 -6.12 -7.64 21.30
CA CYS A 592 -5.58 -6.82 20.22
C CYS A 592 -5.02 -5.51 20.77
N VAL A 593 -3.80 -5.18 20.36
CA VAL A 593 -3.14 -3.91 20.66
C VAL A 593 -3.06 -3.11 19.37
N THR A 594 -3.75 -1.97 19.32
CA THR A 594 -3.69 -1.05 18.19
C THR A 594 -2.88 0.18 18.56
N VAL A 595 -2.16 0.78 17.61
CA VAL A 595 -1.47 2.06 17.83
C VAL A 595 -1.64 3.00 16.65
N CYS A 596 -1.98 4.25 16.95
CA CYS A 596 -1.97 5.36 16.00
C CYS A 596 -1.34 6.59 16.68
N GLY A 597 -0.22 7.07 16.13
CA GLY A 597 0.51 8.19 16.72
C GLY A 597 1.93 8.36 16.15
N PRO A 598 2.79 9.15 16.82
CA PRO A 598 4.15 9.37 16.36
C PRO A 598 4.94 8.06 16.25
N GLY A 599 5.83 7.94 15.25
CA GLY A 599 6.58 6.71 15.00
C GLY A 599 7.37 6.17 16.21
N GLY A 600 7.88 7.04 17.07
CA GLY A 600 8.54 6.63 18.32
C GLY A 600 7.60 5.95 19.33
N LEU A 601 6.33 6.38 19.41
CA LEU A 601 5.32 5.70 20.24
C LEU A 601 4.99 4.34 19.63
N ALA A 602 4.75 4.28 18.32
CA ALA A 602 4.41 3.04 17.64
C ALA A 602 5.54 2.00 17.73
N ASP A 603 6.81 2.43 17.63
CA ASP A 603 7.98 1.58 17.85
C ASP A 603 8.07 1.07 19.31
N ASN A 604 7.72 1.88 20.31
CA ASN A 604 7.65 1.46 21.71
C ASN A 604 6.55 0.41 21.95
N VAL A 605 5.35 0.63 21.40
CA VAL A 605 4.22 -0.30 21.55
C VAL A 605 4.53 -1.62 20.84
N ARG A 606 5.09 -1.57 19.63
CA ARG A 606 5.48 -2.79 18.90
C ARG A 606 6.51 -3.60 19.67
N GLU A 607 7.52 -2.96 20.25
CA GLU A 607 8.52 -3.65 21.07
C GLU A 607 7.87 -4.31 22.29
N ALA A 608 7.05 -3.58 23.05
CA ALA A 608 6.35 -4.13 24.21
C ALA A 608 5.45 -5.31 23.86
N VAL A 609 4.71 -5.24 22.74
CA VAL A 609 3.86 -6.34 22.26
C VAL A 609 4.67 -7.55 21.82
N ARG A 610 5.89 -7.35 21.29
CA ARG A 610 6.78 -8.46 20.90
C ARG A 610 7.32 -9.21 22.10
N GLU A 611 7.56 -8.53 23.21
CA GLU A 611 8.10 -9.15 24.44
C GLU A 611 7.10 -10.13 25.04
N VAL A 612 5.82 -9.79 25.04
CA VAL A 612 4.73 -10.59 25.65
C VAL A 612 4.12 -11.65 24.73
N GLN A 613 4.67 -11.88 23.52
CA GLN A 613 4.13 -12.88 22.59
C GLN A 613 4.20 -14.31 23.11
N GLU A 614 5.15 -14.59 24.02
CA GLU A 614 5.35 -15.91 24.62
C GLU A 614 4.27 -16.24 25.65
N ASP A 615 3.80 -15.21 26.37
CA ASP A 615 2.93 -15.36 27.53
C ASP A 615 1.44 -15.44 27.14
N SER A 616 1.04 -14.79 26.04
CA SER A 616 -0.36 -14.77 25.61
C SER A 616 -0.57 -14.48 24.12
N VAL A 617 -1.82 -14.66 23.68
CA VAL A 617 -2.29 -14.33 22.33
C VAL A 617 -2.53 -12.83 22.23
N VAL A 618 -1.54 -12.11 21.70
CA VAL A 618 -1.61 -10.68 21.42
C VAL A 618 -1.40 -10.40 19.93
N ASP A 619 -2.38 -9.77 19.30
CA ASP A 619 -2.29 -9.29 17.92
C ASP A 619 -1.98 -7.79 17.89
N PHE A 620 -0.95 -7.39 17.15
CA PHE A 620 -0.56 -5.99 16.97
C PHE A 620 -1.07 -5.42 15.65
N ILE A 621 -1.72 -4.26 15.70
CA ILE A 621 -2.17 -3.50 14.54
C ILE A 621 -1.62 -2.07 14.64
N GLU A 622 -1.01 -1.61 13.57
CA GLU A 622 -0.44 -0.28 13.49
C GLU A 622 -1.08 0.49 12.35
N GLU A 623 -1.65 1.64 12.68
CA GLU A 623 -2.10 2.61 11.69
C GLU A 623 -1.15 3.81 11.71
N SER A 624 -0.50 4.05 10.58
CA SER A 624 0.40 5.19 10.40
C SER A 624 0.29 5.68 8.96
N PHE A 625 0.29 7.00 8.76
CA PHE A 625 0.46 7.61 7.44
C PHE A 625 1.93 7.97 7.27
N THR A 626 2.72 7.08 6.64
CA THR A 626 4.21 7.20 6.58
C THR A 626 4.77 7.49 5.19
N TRP A 627 3.90 7.89 4.25
CA TRP A 627 4.18 7.84 2.81
C TRP A 627 4.42 9.20 2.16
#